data_AF-A0A934X8T3-F1
#
_entry.id   AF-A0A934X8T3-F1
#
_cell.length_a   1.000
_cell.length_b   1.000
_cell.length_c   1.000
_cell.angle_alpha   90.00
_cell.angle_beta   90.00
_cell.angle_gamma   90.00
#
_symmetry.space_group_name_H-M   'P 1'
#
loop_
_entity.id
_entity.type
_entity.pdbx_description
1 polymer ?
#
loop_
_entity_poly.entity_id
_entity_poly.type
_entity_poly.pdbx_seq_one_letter_code
_entity_poly.pdbx_strand_id
1 'polypeptide(L)'
;MKPTTFVAAIAVLTATISTPILAGDREHDHGMQVVANNAAPDAPGYGWRYFSDPVARRAVVISPQGDYYYSRGKGLHWIAAEQSAS
;
A
#
# COMPACT_ATOMS: atom_id res chain seq x y z
N MET A 1 -33.84 18.91 -0.51
CA MET A 1 -32.49 18.40 -0.20
C MET A 1 -32.05 17.57 -1.40
N LYS A 2 -30.99 17.95 -2.13
CA LYS A 2 -30.54 17.23 -3.33
C LYS A 2 -29.57 16.10 -2.90
N PRO A 3 -29.79 14.84 -3.28
CA PRO A 3 -28.75 13.81 -3.19
C PRO A 3 -27.81 13.98 -4.39
N THR A 4 -26.56 14.39 -4.12
CA THR A 4 -25.54 14.53 -5.16
C THR A 4 -24.81 13.19 -5.30
N THR A 5 -25.19 12.43 -6.33
CA THR A 5 -24.53 11.19 -6.73
C THR A 5 -23.11 11.47 -7.21
N PHE A 6 -22.10 10.90 -6.55
CA PHE A 6 -20.73 10.85 -7.08
C PHE A 6 -20.61 9.63 -8.01
N VAL A 7 -20.44 9.88 -9.30
CA VAL A 7 -20.10 8.86 -10.30
C VAL A 7 -18.57 8.83 -10.42
N ALA A 8 -17.94 7.75 -9.94
CA ALA A 8 -16.53 7.49 -10.19
C ALA A 8 -16.41 6.64 -11.46
N ALA A 9 -15.86 7.22 -12.53
CA ALA A 9 -15.51 6.49 -13.74
C ALA A 9 -14.28 5.61 -13.47
N ILE A 10 -14.43 4.28 -13.64
CA ILE A 10 -13.32 3.33 -13.60
C ILE A 10 -12.84 3.15 -15.05
N ALA A 11 -11.67 3.68 -15.38
CA ALA A 11 -11.04 3.44 -16.67
C ALA A 11 -10.46 2.01 -16.70
N VAL A 12 -10.89 1.21 -17.67
CA VAL A 12 -10.40 -0.15 -17.93
C VAL A 12 -9.00 -0.05 -18.57
N LEU A 13 -7.98 -0.57 -17.88
CA LEU A 13 -6.63 -0.66 -18.42
C LEU A 13 -6.43 -2.01 -19.14
N THR A 14 -6.17 -1.97 -20.44
CA THR A 14 -5.96 -3.14 -21.30
C THR A 14 -4.59 -3.78 -21.08
N ALA A 15 -4.59 -5.11 -20.97
CA ALA A 15 -3.42 -5.95 -20.69
C ALA A 15 -2.47 -6.08 -21.90
N THR A 16 -1.17 -5.93 -21.66
CA THR A 16 -0.10 -6.41 -22.54
C THR A 16 0.62 -7.58 -21.87
N ILE A 17 0.55 -8.75 -22.51
CA ILE A 17 1.22 -9.98 -22.10
C ILE A 17 2.64 -10.01 -22.66
N SER A 18 3.65 -9.90 -21.79
CA SER A 18 5.05 -10.15 -22.13
C SER A 18 5.51 -11.43 -21.42
N THR A 19 5.89 -12.45 -22.19
CA THR A 19 6.47 -13.72 -21.73
C THR A 19 7.92 -13.55 -21.23
N PRO A 20 8.35 -14.23 -20.15
CA PRO A 20 9.70 -14.08 -19.58
C PRO A 20 10.70 -15.07 -20.17
N ILE A 21 11.93 -14.61 -20.45
CA ILE A 21 13.10 -15.45 -20.77
C ILE A 21 14.07 -15.44 -19.58
N LEU A 22 14.48 -16.66 -19.22
CA LEU A 22 15.28 -17.16 -18.09
C LEU A 22 16.64 -16.47 -17.84
N ALA A 23 16.95 -16.14 -16.58
CA ALA A 23 18.18 -16.48 -15.84
C ALA A 23 18.32 -15.60 -14.58
N GLY A 24 18.63 -16.21 -13.44
CA GLY A 24 18.55 -15.59 -12.12
C GLY A 24 19.43 -14.37 -11.91
N ASP A 25 18.79 -13.25 -11.64
CA ASP A 25 19.35 -12.19 -10.82
C ASP A 25 18.25 -11.76 -9.85
N ARG A 26 18.63 -11.34 -8.65
CA ARG A 26 17.73 -11.18 -7.50
C ARG A 26 16.59 -10.24 -7.89
N GLU A 27 15.39 -10.78 -8.05
CA GLU A 27 14.16 -9.99 -8.03
C GLU A 27 14.08 -9.38 -6.63
N HIS A 28 14.67 -8.20 -6.51
CA HIS A 28 14.35 -7.20 -5.52
C HIS A 28 12.85 -7.28 -5.21
N ASP A 29 12.52 -7.14 -3.93
CA ASP A 29 11.18 -7.20 -3.35
C ASP A 29 10.27 -6.03 -3.81
N HIS A 30 10.23 -5.78 -5.12
CA HIS A 30 9.56 -4.69 -5.85
C HIS A 30 8.03 -4.89 -5.93
N GLY A 31 7.51 -5.96 -5.35
CA GLY A 31 6.07 -6.22 -5.29
C GLY A 31 5.32 -5.23 -4.39
N MET A 32 6.02 -4.54 -3.49
CA MET A 32 5.42 -3.52 -2.62
C MET A 32 5.12 -2.24 -3.39
N GLN A 33 3.84 -1.88 -3.44
CA GLN A 33 3.33 -0.69 -4.10
C GLN A 33 2.83 0.32 -3.06
N VAL A 34 2.99 1.60 -3.35
CA VAL A 34 2.40 2.68 -2.53
C VAL A 34 0.89 2.69 -2.72
N VAL A 35 0.15 2.70 -1.62
CA VAL A 35 -1.30 2.92 -1.62
C VAL A 35 -1.55 4.37 -1.24
N ALA A 36 -2.13 5.14 -2.18
CA ALA A 36 -2.43 6.55 -1.96
C ALA A 36 -3.38 6.74 -0.78
N ASN A 37 -2.99 7.61 0.16
CA ASN A 37 -3.81 8.02 1.28
C ASN A 37 -4.07 9.52 1.19
N ASN A 38 -5.32 9.89 0.92
CA ASN A 38 -5.77 11.27 0.78
C ASN A 38 -6.62 11.72 1.98
N ALA A 39 -6.41 11.12 3.15
CA ALA A 39 -7.08 11.54 4.38
C ALA A 39 -6.81 13.04 4.65
N ALA A 40 -7.86 13.78 5.00
CA ALA A 40 -7.75 15.16 5.42
C ALA A 40 -7.13 15.26 6.83
N PRO A 41 -6.55 16.40 7.24
CA PRO A 41 -5.89 16.58 8.54
C PRO A 41 -6.71 16.17 9.78
N ASP A 42 -8.04 16.26 9.71
CA ASP A 42 -8.98 15.90 10.77
C ASP A 42 -9.49 14.46 10.69
N ALA A 43 -9.11 13.71 9.65
CA ALA A 43 -9.54 12.33 9.46
C ALA A 43 -8.62 11.35 10.19
N PRO A 44 -9.16 10.23 10.73
CA PRO A 44 -8.36 9.23 11.47
C PRO A 44 -7.16 8.62 10.72
N GLY A 45 -7.19 8.65 9.39
CA GLY A 45 -6.11 8.15 8.52
C GLY A 45 -5.03 9.18 8.19
N TYR A 46 -5.11 10.42 8.67
CA TYR A 46 -4.14 11.45 8.33
C TYR A 46 -2.73 11.07 8.78
N GLY A 47 -1.74 11.29 7.91
CA GLY A 47 -0.32 11.00 8.18
C GLY A 47 0.09 9.53 8.11
N TRP A 48 -0.87 8.60 7.99
CA TRP A 48 -0.57 7.19 7.79
C TRP A 48 -0.04 6.92 6.38
N ARG A 49 0.97 6.05 6.28
CA ARG A 49 1.53 5.60 4.99
C ARG A 49 1.25 4.12 4.79
N TYR A 50 0.77 3.77 3.60
CA TYR A 50 0.32 2.42 3.28
C TYR A 50 1.07 1.87 2.08
N PHE A 51 1.49 0.62 2.20
CA PHE A 51 2.13 -0.12 1.13
C PHE A 51 1.53 -1.52 1.06
N SER A 52 1.31 -2.04 -0.14
CA SER A 52 0.79 -3.39 -0.33
C SER A 52 1.45 -4.10 -1.49
N ASP A 53 1.68 -5.39 -1.32
CA ASP A 53 1.94 -6.31 -2.40
C ASP A 53 0.69 -7.20 -2.62
N PRO A 54 -0.07 -6.96 -3.70
CA PRO A 54 -1.30 -7.71 -3.95
C PRO A 54 -1.04 -9.17 -4.35
N VAL A 55 0.13 -9.48 -4.92
CA VAL A 55 0.50 -10.83 -5.37
C VAL A 55 0.86 -11.69 -4.15
N ALA A 56 1.73 -11.18 -3.29
CA ALA A 56 2.15 -11.86 -2.06
C ALA A 56 1.14 -11.72 -0.90
N ARG A 57 0.08 -10.93 -1.07
CA ARG A 57 -0.97 -10.65 -0.07
C ARG A 57 -0.39 -10.17 1.27
N ARG A 58 0.58 -9.27 1.20
CA ARG A 58 1.21 -8.63 2.36
C ARG A 58 1.07 -7.12 2.30
N ALA A 59 1.12 -6.47 3.45
CA ALA A 59 1.05 -5.02 3.55
C ALA A 59 1.93 -4.50 4.67
N VAL A 60 2.45 -3.29 4.48
CA VAL A 60 3.17 -2.52 5.49
C VAL A 60 2.39 -1.22 5.71
N VAL A 61 2.22 -0.86 6.97
CA VAL A 61 1.57 0.39 7.37
C VAL A 61 2.47 1.11 8.35
N ILE A 62 2.71 2.40 8.12
CA ILE A 62 3.57 3.21 8.99
C ILE A 62 2.70 4.29 9.63
N SER A 63 2.72 4.37 10.96
CA SER A 63 2.01 5.40 11.71
C SER A 63 2.61 6.79 11.44
N PRO A 64 1.89 7.88 11.73
CA PRO A 64 2.45 9.23 11.68
C PRO A 64 3.65 9.41 12.63
N GLN A 65 3.74 8.61 13.69
CA GLN A 65 4.84 8.59 14.65
C GLN A 65 6.02 7.71 14.17
N GLY A 66 5.88 7.03 13.04
CA GLY A 66 6.94 6.18 12.48
C GLY A 66 6.92 4.72 12.93
N ASP A 67 5.91 4.26 13.67
CA ASP A 67 5.76 2.85 14.03
C ASP A 67 5.41 1.99 12.81
N TYR A 68 6.00 0.80 12.74
CA TYR A 68 5.85 -0.13 11.63
C TYR A 68 4.90 -1.27 11.98
N TYR A 69 3.89 -1.45 11.13
CA TYR A 69 2.93 -2.55 11.20
C TYR A 69 3.01 -3.39 9.91
N TYR A 70 2.90 -4.70 10.05
CA TYR A 70 2.95 -5.64 8.94
C TYR A 70 1.74 -6.58 8.94
N SER A 71 1.25 -6.91 7.75
CA SER A 71 0.17 -7.86 7.53
C SER A 71 0.58 -8.87 6.48
N ARG A 72 0.16 -10.14 6.66
CA ARG A 72 0.18 -11.20 5.64
C ARG A 72 -1.23 -11.74 5.36
N GLY A 73 -2.22 -10.86 5.36
CA GLY A 73 -3.62 -11.22 5.15
C GLY A 73 -4.35 -11.78 6.38
N LYS A 74 -3.81 -11.56 7.60
CA LYS A 74 -4.42 -11.99 8.88
C LYS A 74 -4.65 -10.83 9.87
N GLY A 75 -4.59 -9.60 9.37
CA GLY A 75 -4.62 -8.38 10.19
C GLY A 75 -3.24 -7.75 10.31
N LEU A 76 -3.20 -6.57 10.93
CA LEU A 76 -1.97 -5.80 11.16
C LEU A 76 -1.35 -6.21 12.50
N HIS A 77 -0.04 -6.46 12.47
CA HIS A 77 0.78 -6.73 13.65
C HIS A 77 1.83 -5.64 13.78
N TRP A 78 2.03 -5.12 14.99
CA TRP A 78 3.14 -4.22 15.28
C TRP A 78 4.47 -4.97 15.20
N ILE A 79 5.46 -4.39 14.52
CA ILE A 79 6.77 -5.03 14.28
C ILE A 79 7.91 -4.23 14.91
N ALA A 80 7.86 -2.92 14.85
CA ALA A 80 8.89 -2.05 15.41
C ALA A 80 8.36 -0.64 15.67
N ALA A 81 8.93 0.02 16.68
CA ALA A 81 8.82 1.47 16.83
C ALA A 81 9.68 2.19 15.78
N GLU A 82 9.48 3.50 15.64
CA GLU A 82 10.37 4.34 14.84
C GLU A 82 11.83 4.15 15.27
N GLN A 83 12.72 3.91 14.30
CA GLN A 83 14.16 3.90 14.53
C GLN A 83 14.70 5.31 14.31
N SER A 84 14.96 6.03 15.40
CA SER A 84 15.71 7.28 15.32
C SER A 84 17.17 6.96 14.92
N ALA A 85 17.64 7.60 13.84
CA ALA A 85 19.06 7.52 13.48
C ALA A 85 19.90 8.12 14.61
N SER A 86 20.83 7.32 15.16
CA SER A 86 21.75 7.73 16.23
C SER A 86 22.94 8.51 15.70
#